data_AF-W7YGZ7-F1
#
_entry.id   AF-W7YGZ7-F1
#
_cell.length_a   1.000
_cell.length_b   1.000
_cell.length_c   1.000
_cell.angle_alpha   90.00
_cell.angle_beta   90.00
_cell.angle_gamma   90.00
#
_symmetry.space_group_name_H-M   'P 1'
#
loop_
_entity.id
_entity.type
_entity.pdbx_description
1 polymer ?
#
loop_
_entity_poly.entity_id
_entity_poly.type
_entity_poly.pdbx_seq_one_letter_code
_entity_poly.pdbx_strand_id
1 'polypeptide(L)'
;MNAITEIYDGNDLGCHYTQKECNFKIWAPTAERVLLALYHDAGTYDQQGEVKEHGGGLEIVMKRGHCGVWFLNFSGDLAGQYYMYRIEHVDGSVCYAVDPYARAVSANGARTAIVDVEACSPFEWDKDTKPPLLSTADAVLYELHVRDFSISAESGMHYKGKFKAFTETGLRDEYGNALGIDHLAELGVTHVHLLPVFDFKTVNELKSMGDDSLRSEYNWGYDPQHYNVPEGSYATDATKPGLRILEFKEMILALHRKGIRVVMDVVYNHTFAVTDGPFDAIVPGYFYRTDSTGRLSNGSGVGNELATERPMVRKYIMDSVRYWAEEYHIDGFRFDLVGLIDTETISKLTAQLHQEIDENLIIYGEPWTGGDTRYGIRR
;
A
#
# COMPACT_ATOMS: atom_id res chain seq x y z
N MET A 1 -12.19 -20.61 -18.95
CA MET A 1 -12.13 -20.56 -17.47
C MET A 1 -13.54 -20.65 -16.95
N ASN A 2 -13.81 -21.50 -15.96
CA ASN A 2 -15.09 -21.49 -15.24
C ASN A 2 -15.26 -20.11 -14.58
N ALA A 3 -16.47 -19.57 -14.59
CA ALA A 3 -16.74 -18.32 -13.90
C ALA A 3 -16.45 -18.48 -12.40
N ILE A 4 -15.56 -17.66 -11.86
CA ILE A 4 -15.28 -17.63 -10.42
C ILE A 4 -16.50 -17.03 -9.74
N THR A 5 -17.19 -17.86 -8.95
CA THR A 5 -18.46 -17.51 -8.27
C THR A 5 -18.32 -17.44 -6.75
N GLU A 6 -17.21 -17.94 -6.19
CA GLU A 6 -16.94 -17.89 -4.76
C GLU A 6 -16.58 -16.45 -4.35
N ILE A 7 -17.34 -15.85 -3.44
CA ILE A 7 -17.11 -14.49 -2.91
C ILE A 7 -17.02 -14.59 -1.39
N TYR A 8 -16.03 -13.95 -0.80
CA TYR A 8 -15.80 -13.94 0.64
C TYR A 8 -16.01 -12.54 1.22
N ASP A 9 -17.07 -12.38 2.02
CA ASP A 9 -17.43 -11.09 2.63
C ASP A 9 -16.76 -10.87 4.00
N GLY A 10 -16.00 -11.83 4.53
CA GLY A 10 -15.30 -11.69 5.80
C GLY A 10 -14.21 -10.62 5.76
N ASN A 11 -13.94 -9.98 6.90
CA ASN A 11 -12.98 -8.87 7.05
C ASN A 11 -11.64 -9.30 7.65
N ASP A 12 -11.28 -10.58 7.47
CA ASP A 12 -10.15 -11.22 8.13
C ASP A 12 -9.19 -11.93 7.14
N LEU A 13 -9.11 -11.42 5.90
CA LEU A 13 -8.06 -11.80 4.96
C LEU A 13 -6.72 -11.18 5.38
N GLY A 14 -5.62 -11.86 5.06
CA GLY A 14 -4.27 -11.47 5.43
C GLY A 14 -3.74 -12.25 6.64
N CYS A 15 -2.74 -11.67 7.31
CA CYS A 15 -2.20 -12.16 8.58
C CYS A 15 -2.69 -11.30 9.75
N HIS A 16 -3.38 -11.93 10.70
CA HIS A 16 -3.72 -11.35 11.99
C HIS A 16 -2.77 -11.87 13.05
N TYR A 17 -1.77 -11.05 13.38
CA TYR A 17 -0.74 -11.35 14.37
C TYR A 17 -1.18 -10.98 15.78
N THR A 18 -0.84 -11.84 16.74
CA THR A 18 -0.71 -11.53 18.16
C THR A 18 0.52 -12.26 18.69
N GLN A 19 0.99 -11.90 19.88
CA GLN A 19 2.10 -12.62 20.52
C GLN A 19 1.82 -14.11 20.79
N LYS A 20 0.56 -14.52 20.86
CA LYS A 20 0.17 -15.91 21.17
C LYS A 20 -0.14 -16.74 19.94
N GLU A 21 -0.58 -16.11 18.86
CA GLU A 21 -1.01 -16.79 17.64
C GLU A 21 -0.97 -15.86 16.42
N CYS A 22 -0.86 -16.48 15.25
CA CYS A 22 -0.98 -15.83 13.94
C CYS A 22 -2.03 -16.56 13.11
N ASN A 23 -3.05 -15.85 12.67
CA ASN A 23 -4.11 -16.39 11.82
C ASN A 23 -3.91 -15.89 10.38
N PHE A 24 -3.72 -16.82 9.45
CA PHE A 24 -3.48 -16.53 8.04
C PHE A 24 -4.71 -16.90 7.21
N LYS A 25 -5.15 -16.01 6.33
CA LYS A 25 -6.22 -16.28 5.36
C LYS A 25 -5.93 -15.66 4.00
N ILE A 26 -6.14 -16.44 2.96
CA ILE A 26 -6.03 -15.99 1.57
C ILE A 26 -7.21 -16.50 0.74
N TRP A 27 -7.75 -15.63 -0.11
CA TRP A 27 -8.76 -16.01 -1.09
C TRP A 27 -8.09 -16.52 -2.37
N ALA A 28 -8.16 -17.83 -2.60
CA ALA A 28 -7.55 -18.52 -3.75
C ALA A 28 -8.50 -19.64 -4.24
N PRO A 29 -9.66 -19.27 -4.82
CA PRO A 29 -10.72 -20.24 -5.16
C PRO A 29 -10.30 -21.27 -6.21
N THR A 30 -9.39 -20.88 -7.11
CA THR A 30 -8.89 -21.69 -8.22
C THR A 30 -7.67 -22.53 -7.87
N ALA A 31 -7.11 -22.38 -6.66
CA ALA A 31 -5.96 -23.16 -6.22
C ALA A 31 -6.37 -24.62 -5.95
N GLU A 32 -5.50 -25.55 -6.34
CA GLU A 32 -5.61 -26.97 -5.98
C GLU A 32 -5.10 -27.19 -4.55
N ARG A 33 -3.99 -26.53 -4.19
CA ARG A 33 -3.41 -26.58 -2.84
C ARG A 33 -2.74 -25.25 -2.49
N VAL A 34 -2.86 -24.85 -1.22
CA VAL A 34 -2.15 -23.70 -0.67
C VAL A 34 -1.36 -24.12 0.56
N LEU A 35 -0.10 -23.68 0.62
CA LEU A 35 0.75 -23.80 1.79
C LEU A 35 1.23 -22.42 2.24
N LEU A 36 1.40 -22.25 3.54
CA LEU A 36 2.17 -21.16 4.10
C LEU A 36 3.65 -21.56 4.09
N ALA A 37 4.50 -20.79 3.43
CA ALA A 37 5.95 -20.93 3.51
C ALA A 37 6.48 -19.90 4.50
N LEU A 38 7.02 -20.36 5.64
CA LEU A 38 7.59 -19.53 6.70
C LEU A 38 9.12 -19.43 6.59
N TYR A 39 9.67 -18.24 6.80
CA TYR A 39 11.10 -17.98 6.70
C TYR A 39 11.61 -17.17 7.91
N HIS A 40 12.85 -17.42 8.29
CA HIS A 40 13.55 -16.67 9.34
C HIS A 40 14.26 -15.40 8.82
N ASP A 41 14.30 -15.21 7.50
CA ASP A 41 15.00 -14.12 6.84
C ASP A 41 14.21 -13.57 5.65
N ALA A 42 14.67 -12.42 5.14
CA ALA A 42 14.10 -11.72 3.99
C ALA A 42 14.45 -12.37 2.63
N GLY A 43 15.32 -13.39 2.62
CA GLY A 43 15.90 -13.97 1.41
C GLY A 43 17.25 -13.39 1.05
N THR A 44 17.90 -13.99 0.06
CA THR A 44 19.19 -13.55 -0.48
C THR A 44 18.95 -12.65 -1.68
N TYR A 45 19.29 -11.37 -1.53
CA TYR A 45 19.20 -10.38 -2.61
C TYR A 45 20.38 -10.52 -3.59
N ASP A 46 20.10 -10.40 -4.88
CA ASP A 46 21.12 -10.26 -5.91
C ASP A 46 21.63 -8.81 -6.02
N GLN A 47 22.48 -8.54 -7.02
CA GLN A 47 23.05 -7.19 -7.24
C GLN A 47 22.02 -6.14 -7.66
N GLN A 48 20.86 -6.58 -8.16
CA GLN A 48 19.74 -5.74 -8.54
C GLN A 48 18.80 -5.50 -7.36
N GLY A 49 19.03 -6.14 -6.21
CA GLY A 49 18.16 -6.06 -5.05
C GLY A 49 16.92 -6.93 -5.18
N GLU A 50 16.96 -7.98 -6.00
CA GLU A 50 15.86 -8.94 -6.15
C GLU A 50 16.13 -10.23 -5.40
N VAL A 51 15.09 -10.84 -4.83
CA VAL A 51 15.12 -12.22 -4.34
C VAL A 51 14.50 -13.11 -5.41
N LYS A 52 15.27 -14.04 -5.98
CA LYS A 52 14.83 -14.92 -7.07
C LYS A 52 14.39 -16.30 -6.61
N GLU A 53 14.94 -16.76 -5.50
CA GLU A 53 14.69 -18.09 -4.94
C GLU A 53 13.85 -17.97 -3.67
N HIS A 54 12.59 -18.43 -3.76
CA HIS A 54 11.64 -18.42 -2.65
C HIS A 54 11.47 -19.80 -2.00
N GLY A 55 12.19 -20.83 -2.45
CA GLY A 55 12.19 -22.14 -1.79
C GLY A 55 12.88 -22.13 -0.42
N GLY A 56 12.78 -23.26 0.30
CA GLY A 56 13.53 -23.50 1.54
C GLY A 56 12.89 -22.99 2.84
N GLY A 57 11.71 -22.37 2.77
CA GLY A 57 10.89 -22.07 3.94
C GLY A 57 10.26 -23.32 4.57
N LEU A 58 9.82 -23.21 5.82
CA LEU A 58 8.98 -24.23 6.45
C LEU A 58 7.59 -24.18 5.83
N GLU A 59 7.25 -25.18 5.02
CA GLU A 59 5.96 -25.27 4.35
C GLU A 59 4.90 -25.97 5.21
N ILE A 60 3.78 -25.28 5.45
CA ILE A 60 2.67 -25.78 6.25
C ILE A 60 1.40 -25.77 5.39
N VAL A 61 0.77 -26.92 5.20
CA VAL A 61 -0.46 -27.04 4.41
C VAL A 61 -1.59 -26.24 5.06
N MET A 62 -2.21 -25.34 4.30
CA MET A 62 -3.39 -24.59 4.72
C MET A 62 -4.66 -25.40 4.49
N LYS A 63 -5.71 -25.13 5.27
CA LYS A 63 -7.02 -25.78 5.13
C LYS A 63 -7.89 -24.97 4.17
N ARG A 64 -8.50 -25.63 3.17
CA ARG A 64 -9.55 -25.00 2.35
C ARG A 64 -10.80 -24.83 3.19
N GLY A 65 -11.25 -23.59 3.34
CA GLY A 65 -12.49 -23.20 3.98
C GLY A 65 -13.62 -22.98 2.97
N HIS A 66 -14.61 -22.17 3.37
CA HIS A 66 -15.71 -21.77 2.50
C HIS A 66 -15.30 -20.61 1.57
N CYS A 67 -16.07 -20.42 0.49
CA CYS A 67 -15.93 -19.27 -0.41
C CYS A 67 -14.52 -19.07 -0.99
N GLY A 68 -13.81 -20.17 -1.31
CA GLY A 68 -12.48 -20.10 -1.91
C GLY A 68 -11.36 -19.65 -0.97
N VAL A 69 -11.63 -19.51 0.32
CA VAL A 69 -10.63 -19.11 1.31
C VAL A 69 -9.81 -20.30 1.77
N TRP A 70 -8.50 -20.10 1.90
CA TRP A 70 -7.58 -21.01 2.56
C TRP A 70 -7.10 -20.37 3.86
N PHE A 71 -7.02 -21.16 4.93
CA PHE A 71 -6.66 -20.62 6.24
C PHE A 71 -5.70 -21.53 7.03
N LEU A 72 -4.92 -20.92 7.91
CA LEU A 72 -4.06 -21.59 8.87
C LEU A 72 -4.01 -20.77 10.16
N ASN A 73 -4.24 -21.45 11.29
CA ASN A 73 -4.04 -20.85 12.61
C ASN A 73 -2.75 -21.42 13.17
N PHE A 74 -1.80 -20.54 13.48
CA PHE A 74 -0.50 -20.91 14.03
C PHE A 74 -0.42 -20.45 15.48
N SER A 75 -0.12 -21.36 16.41
CA SER A 75 0.11 -21.01 17.81
C SER A 75 1.59 -20.70 18.05
N GLY A 76 1.87 -19.55 18.63
CA GLY A 76 3.22 -19.07 18.90
C GLY A 76 3.46 -17.68 18.33
N ASP A 77 4.58 -17.10 18.76
CA ASP A 77 5.04 -15.79 18.32
C ASP A 77 5.84 -15.91 17.01
N LEU A 78 5.34 -15.27 15.95
CA LEU A 78 6.02 -15.20 14.65
C LEU A 78 6.55 -13.79 14.34
N ALA A 79 6.57 -12.86 15.29
CA ALA A 79 7.10 -11.52 15.05
C ALA A 79 8.54 -11.57 14.51
N GLY A 80 8.80 -10.75 13.49
CA GLY A 80 10.10 -10.67 12.81
C GLY A 80 10.37 -11.79 11.82
N GLN A 81 9.49 -12.79 11.70
CA GLN A 81 9.56 -13.79 10.64
C GLN A 81 8.90 -13.28 9.35
N TYR A 82 9.12 -14.01 8.26
CA TYR A 82 8.56 -13.70 6.95
C TYR A 82 7.71 -14.86 6.43
N TYR A 83 6.78 -14.56 5.55
CA TYR A 83 5.98 -15.59 4.89
C TYR A 83 5.61 -15.25 3.45
N MET A 84 5.30 -16.31 2.71
CA MET A 84 4.66 -16.26 1.41
C MET A 84 3.63 -17.38 1.32
N TYR A 85 2.66 -17.25 0.42
CA TYR A 85 1.78 -18.35 0.05
C TYR A 85 2.40 -19.12 -1.11
N ARG A 86 2.66 -20.41 -0.92
CA ARG A 86 3.00 -21.32 -2.01
C ARG A 86 1.72 -21.95 -2.54
N ILE A 87 1.37 -21.62 -3.78
CA ILE A 87 0.10 -22.00 -4.39
C ILE A 87 0.38 -23.00 -5.51
N GLU A 88 -0.30 -24.15 -5.47
CA GLU A 88 -0.32 -25.15 -6.54
C GLU A 88 -1.63 -25.00 -7.30
N HIS A 89 -1.55 -24.79 -8.61
CA HIS A 89 -2.71 -24.67 -9.49
C HIS A 89 -3.09 -26.02 -10.11
N VAL A 90 -4.32 -26.10 -10.62
CA VAL A 90 -4.89 -27.32 -11.23
C VAL A 90 -4.08 -27.79 -12.46
N ASP A 91 -3.40 -26.87 -13.16
CA ASP A 91 -2.52 -27.20 -14.30
C ASP A 91 -1.13 -27.71 -13.89
N GLY A 92 -0.86 -27.81 -12.58
CA GLY A 92 0.41 -28.26 -12.01
C GLY A 92 1.45 -27.16 -11.85
N SER A 93 1.17 -25.92 -12.26
CA SER A 93 2.05 -24.79 -11.99
C SER A 93 2.09 -24.44 -10.50
N VAL A 94 3.23 -23.92 -10.05
CA VAL A 94 3.47 -23.53 -8.65
C VAL A 94 4.02 -22.10 -8.62
N CYS A 95 3.50 -21.27 -7.74
CA CYS A 95 4.00 -19.92 -7.49
C CYS A 95 4.20 -19.66 -5.99
N TYR A 96 4.99 -18.63 -5.69
CA TYR A 96 5.09 -18.04 -4.36
C TYR A 96 4.56 -16.62 -4.45
N ALA A 97 3.54 -16.31 -3.66
CA ALA A 97 2.90 -15.00 -3.64
C ALA A 97 3.10 -14.31 -2.29
N VAL A 98 3.45 -13.03 -2.33
CA VAL A 98 3.28 -12.14 -1.17
C VAL A 98 1.80 -12.00 -0.87
N ASP A 99 1.44 -11.81 0.39
CA ASP A 99 0.05 -11.60 0.77
C ASP A 99 -0.46 -10.26 0.20
N PRO A 100 -1.56 -10.23 -0.58
CA PRO A 100 -2.14 -8.97 -1.04
C PRO A 100 -2.57 -8.05 0.11
N TYR A 101 -2.86 -8.64 1.29
CA TYR A 101 -3.20 -7.94 2.53
C TYR A 101 -1.98 -7.78 3.46
N ALA A 102 -0.75 -7.91 2.94
CA ALA A 102 0.47 -7.63 3.68
C ALA A 102 0.41 -6.25 4.33
N ARG A 103 0.72 -6.17 5.62
CA ARG A 103 0.89 -4.90 6.36
C ARG A 103 2.36 -4.47 6.44
N ALA A 104 3.28 -5.39 6.16
CA ALA A 104 4.71 -5.14 6.10
C ALA A 104 5.36 -6.11 5.12
N VAL A 105 6.47 -5.69 4.52
CA VAL A 105 7.30 -6.52 3.63
C VAL A 105 8.78 -6.32 3.95
N SER A 106 9.58 -7.28 3.52
CA SER A 106 11.03 -7.09 3.42
C SER A 106 11.38 -6.03 2.37
N ALA A 107 12.64 -5.59 2.34
CA ALA A 107 13.10 -4.65 1.33
C ALA A 107 12.74 -5.08 -0.11
N ASN A 108 12.41 -4.11 -0.97
CA ASN A 108 11.92 -4.28 -2.34
C ASN A 108 10.69 -5.21 -2.47
N GLY A 109 9.92 -5.35 -1.39
CA GLY A 109 8.68 -6.12 -1.38
C GLY A 109 8.86 -7.63 -1.63
N ALA A 110 10.01 -8.22 -1.31
CA ALA A 110 10.32 -9.60 -1.69
C ALA A 110 9.55 -10.70 -0.93
N ARG A 111 9.29 -10.49 0.37
CA ARG A 111 8.50 -11.41 1.22
C ARG A 111 7.59 -10.60 2.15
N THR A 112 6.44 -11.17 2.51
CA THR A 112 5.60 -10.58 3.57
C THR A 112 6.32 -10.68 4.90
N ALA A 113 6.37 -9.61 5.69
CA ALA A 113 6.93 -9.61 7.03
C ALA A 113 5.81 -9.68 8.07
N ILE A 114 6.01 -10.47 9.12
CA ILE A 114 5.09 -10.56 10.26
C ILE A 114 5.58 -9.57 11.31
N VAL A 115 4.84 -8.48 11.48
CA VAL A 115 5.14 -7.43 12.45
C VAL A 115 3.97 -7.18 13.38
N ASP A 116 4.27 -6.78 14.60
CA ASP A 116 3.31 -6.16 15.49
C ASP A 116 3.12 -4.70 15.05
N VAL A 117 2.06 -4.43 14.30
CA VAL A 117 1.77 -3.10 13.75
C VAL A 117 1.44 -2.08 14.85
N GLU A 118 0.81 -2.53 15.94
CA GLU A 118 0.50 -1.67 17.09
C GLU A 118 1.80 -1.20 17.75
N ALA A 119 2.77 -2.11 17.92
CA ALA A 119 4.11 -1.78 18.42
C ALA A 119 4.92 -0.87 17.49
N CYS A 120 4.51 -0.69 16.23
CA CYS A 120 5.11 0.24 15.26
C CYS A 120 4.44 1.63 15.30
N SER A 121 3.87 2.04 16.44
CA SER A 121 3.23 3.35 16.60
C SER A 121 4.11 4.32 17.40
N PRO A 122 4.21 5.60 17.02
CA PRO A 122 4.96 6.59 17.78
C PRO A 122 4.29 6.92 19.12
N PHE A 123 5.02 7.59 20.01
CA PHE A 123 4.48 8.08 21.27
C PHE A 123 3.27 8.99 21.06
N GLU A 124 2.17 8.69 21.75
CA GLU A 124 0.86 9.37 21.68
C GLU A 124 0.09 9.21 20.36
N TRP A 125 0.40 8.18 19.56
CA TRP A 125 -0.39 7.82 18.38
C TRP A 125 -1.88 7.61 18.72
N ASP A 126 -2.17 6.98 19.85
CA ASP A 126 -3.51 6.72 20.36
C ASP A 126 -4.30 7.99 20.75
N LYS A 127 -3.59 9.11 20.91
CA LYS A 127 -4.17 10.43 21.23
C LYS A 127 -4.18 11.38 20.03
N ASP A 128 -3.75 10.90 18.87
CA ASP A 128 -3.79 11.70 17.66
C ASP A 128 -5.24 12.11 17.35
N THR A 129 -5.40 13.36 16.95
CA THR A 129 -6.70 13.91 16.58
C THR A 129 -6.54 14.61 15.26
N LYS A 130 -7.35 14.21 14.28
CA LYS A 130 -7.44 14.91 13.01
C LYS A 130 -7.68 16.41 13.25
N PRO A 131 -6.96 17.31 12.57
CA PRO A 131 -7.24 18.74 12.61
C PRO A 131 -8.74 19.00 12.33
N PRO A 132 -9.36 20.14 12.67
CA PRO A 132 -10.76 20.41 12.35
C PRO A 132 -10.96 20.84 10.88
N LEU A 133 -12.06 20.45 10.23
CA LEU A 133 -12.48 20.92 8.90
C LEU A 133 -14.00 21.04 8.93
N LEU A 134 -14.54 22.19 8.55
CA LEU A 134 -15.99 22.44 8.59
C LEU A 134 -16.69 21.98 7.30
N SER A 135 -15.99 22.12 6.17
CA SER A 135 -16.46 21.71 4.86
C SER A 135 -15.28 21.32 3.98
N THR A 136 -15.46 20.37 3.08
CA THR A 136 -14.46 20.04 2.06
C THR A 136 -14.12 21.23 1.16
N ALA A 137 -15.01 22.23 1.05
CA ALA A 137 -14.75 23.47 0.32
C ALA A 137 -13.75 24.42 1.02
N ASP A 138 -13.47 24.20 2.31
CA ASP A 138 -12.47 24.98 3.07
C ASP A 138 -11.05 24.42 2.87
N ALA A 139 -10.91 23.34 2.10
CA ALA A 139 -9.63 22.69 1.88
C ALA A 139 -8.75 23.47 0.88
N VAL A 140 -7.52 23.74 1.32
CA VAL A 140 -6.38 24.15 0.50
C VAL A 140 -5.40 22.97 0.48
N LEU A 141 -5.30 22.33 -0.69
CA LEU A 141 -4.45 21.16 -0.94
C LEU A 141 -3.09 21.61 -1.48
N TYR A 142 -2.02 21.04 -0.92
CA TYR A 142 -0.65 21.21 -1.41
C TYR A 142 -0.07 19.87 -1.83
N GLU A 143 0.00 19.63 -3.14
CA GLU A 143 0.58 18.41 -3.70
C GLU A 143 2.10 18.42 -3.58
N LEU A 144 2.67 17.34 -3.03
CA LEU A 144 4.12 17.16 -2.93
C LEU A 144 4.52 15.69 -2.99
N HIS A 145 5.79 15.46 -3.31
CA HIS A 145 6.43 14.16 -3.28
C HIS A 145 7.39 14.08 -2.07
N VAL A 146 7.36 12.96 -1.32
CA VAL A 146 8.13 12.79 -0.07
C VAL A 146 9.62 13.02 -0.30
N ARG A 147 10.16 12.52 -1.42
CA ARG A 147 11.56 12.75 -1.77
C ARG A 147 11.83 14.23 -2.03
N ASP A 148 11.03 14.83 -2.89
CA ASP A 148 11.30 16.14 -3.50
C ASP A 148 11.24 17.25 -2.46
N PHE A 149 10.35 17.07 -1.48
CA PHE A 149 10.18 17.97 -0.35
C PHE A 149 11.48 18.31 0.38
N SER A 150 12.44 17.37 0.43
CA SER A 150 13.60 17.50 1.32
C SER A 150 14.94 17.06 0.74
N ILE A 151 14.98 16.48 -0.47
CA ILE A 151 16.20 15.88 -1.03
C ILE A 151 17.32 16.88 -1.35
N SER A 152 16.98 18.16 -1.59
CA SER A 152 17.96 19.20 -1.89
C SER A 152 19.01 19.32 -0.77
N ALA A 153 20.27 19.53 -1.15
CA ALA A 153 21.35 19.75 -0.20
C ALA A 153 21.10 20.99 0.67
N GLU A 154 20.45 22.00 0.08
CA GLU A 154 20.08 23.28 0.65
C GLU A 154 18.80 23.22 1.51
N SER A 155 18.09 22.08 1.56
CA SER A 155 16.83 21.96 2.32
C SER A 155 16.98 22.14 3.83
N GLY A 156 18.22 22.13 4.35
CA GLY A 156 18.52 22.20 5.78
C GLY A 156 18.11 20.97 6.61
N MET A 157 17.37 20.03 6.02
CA MET A 157 16.87 18.82 6.69
C MET A 157 17.93 17.72 6.80
N HIS A 158 17.90 16.96 7.87
CA HIS A 158 18.75 15.80 8.11
C HIS A 158 18.25 14.56 7.34
N TYR A 159 16.96 14.26 7.45
CA TYR A 159 16.32 13.08 6.86
C TYR A 159 15.87 13.31 5.41
N LYS A 160 16.81 13.77 4.58
CA LYS A 160 16.55 14.14 3.18
C LYS A 160 15.87 13.00 2.39
N GLY A 161 14.72 13.32 1.83
CA GLY A 161 13.87 12.47 1.02
C GLY A 161 13.14 11.35 1.78
N LYS A 162 12.98 11.48 3.10
CA LYS A 162 12.39 10.46 3.98
C LYS A 162 11.12 10.95 4.65
N PHE A 163 10.28 10.02 5.13
CA PHE A 163 9.13 10.36 5.98
C PHE A 163 9.54 11.19 7.20
N LYS A 164 10.70 10.88 7.81
CA LYS A 164 11.21 11.62 8.96
C LYS A 164 11.52 13.10 8.68
N ALA A 165 11.70 13.52 7.43
CA ALA A 165 11.90 14.93 7.09
C ALA A 165 10.76 15.82 7.60
N PHE A 166 9.54 15.30 7.62
CA PHE A 166 8.34 16.02 8.08
C PHE A 166 8.31 16.20 9.60
N THR A 167 9.15 15.49 10.34
CA THR A 167 9.24 15.62 11.81
C THR A 167 10.20 16.73 12.25
N GLU A 168 11.00 17.26 11.32
CA GLU A 168 12.01 18.28 11.62
C GLU A 168 11.37 19.68 11.71
N THR A 169 11.46 20.30 12.88
CA THR A 169 10.90 21.63 13.17
C THR A 169 12.00 22.60 13.61
N GLY A 170 11.71 23.91 13.52
CA GLY A 170 12.63 24.99 13.85
C GLY A 170 13.66 25.31 12.77
N LEU A 171 13.56 24.69 11.59
CA LEU A 171 14.50 24.88 10.50
C LEU A 171 14.27 26.22 9.80
N ARG A 172 15.36 26.93 9.50
CA ARG A 172 15.36 28.21 8.78
C ARG A 172 16.49 28.28 7.77
N ASP A 173 16.27 29.03 6.70
CA ASP A 173 17.33 29.39 5.75
C ASP A 173 18.22 30.53 6.28
N GLU A 174 19.21 30.95 5.50
CA GLU A 174 20.13 32.04 5.83
C GLU A 174 19.43 33.41 5.99
N TYR A 175 18.23 33.57 5.46
CA TYR A 175 17.42 34.79 5.53
C TYR A 175 16.39 34.74 6.67
N GLY A 176 16.29 33.61 7.39
CA GLY A 176 15.37 33.40 8.49
C GLY A 176 13.99 32.90 8.08
N ASN A 177 13.75 32.54 6.82
CA ASN A 177 12.49 31.97 6.36
C ASN A 177 12.31 30.55 6.93
N ALA A 178 11.08 30.16 7.27
CA ALA A 178 10.82 28.80 7.74
C ALA A 178 11.04 27.78 6.60
N LEU A 179 11.44 26.57 6.97
CA LEU A 179 11.63 25.46 6.03
C LEU A 179 10.76 24.26 6.42
N GLY A 180 10.57 23.35 5.47
CA GLY A 180 9.90 22.07 5.70
C GLY A 180 8.49 22.21 6.27
N ILE A 181 8.19 21.44 7.30
CA ILE A 181 6.83 21.40 7.87
C ILE A 181 6.42 22.73 8.49
N ASP A 182 7.36 23.52 9.02
CA ASP A 182 7.07 24.85 9.54
C ASP A 182 6.69 25.82 8.42
N HIS A 183 7.29 25.68 7.24
CA HIS A 183 6.90 26.46 6.06
C HIS A 183 5.51 26.08 5.55
N LEU A 184 5.17 24.79 5.54
CA LEU A 184 3.81 24.34 5.18
C LEU A 184 2.76 24.96 6.10
N ALA A 185 3.04 25.00 7.41
CA ALA A 185 2.17 25.64 8.38
C ALA A 185 2.10 27.17 8.19
N GLU A 186 3.23 27.83 7.91
CA GLU A 186 3.30 29.27 7.59
C GLU A 186 2.50 29.62 6.33
N LEU A 187 2.57 28.77 5.29
CA LEU A 187 1.83 28.94 4.04
C LEU A 187 0.31 28.87 4.23
N GLY A 188 -0.14 28.24 5.32
CA GLY A 188 -1.56 28.14 5.68
C GLY A 188 -2.33 27.08 4.89
N VAL A 189 -1.63 26.08 4.35
CA VAL A 189 -2.28 24.95 3.69
C VAL A 189 -2.99 24.09 4.73
N THR A 190 -4.15 23.55 4.36
CA THR A 190 -4.95 22.71 5.27
C THR A 190 -4.63 21.23 5.12
N HIS A 191 -4.18 20.84 3.92
CA HIS A 191 -3.90 19.46 3.55
C HIS A 191 -2.61 19.38 2.75
N VAL A 192 -1.78 18.40 3.07
CA VAL A 192 -0.73 17.92 2.19
C VAL A 192 -1.28 16.75 1.40
N HIS A 193 -1.23 16.86 0.06
CA HIS A 193 -1.52 15.78 -0.86
C HIS A 193 -0.20 15.10 -1.21
N LEU A 194 0.03 13.91 -0.67
CA LEU A 194 1.21 13.11 -0.97
C LEU A 194 0.99 12.35 -2.27
N LEU A 195 1.95 12.45 -3.20
CA LEU A 195 2.13 11.44 -4.25
C LEU A 195 2.23 10.02 -3.64
N PRO A 196 2.13 8.94 -4.43
CA PRO A 196 2.07 7.58 -3.93
C PRO A 196 3.09 7.25 -2.82
N VAL A 197 2.58 6.78 -1.67
CA VAL A 197 3.37 6.39 -0.48
C VAL A 197 3.17 4.93 -0.07
N PHE A 198 2.42 4.15 -0.85
CA PHE A 198 2.42 2.69 -0.74
C PHE A 198 3.62 2.10 -1.51
N ASP A 199 4.00 0.86 -1.22
CA ASP A 199 5.14 0.17 -1.81
C ASP A 199 5.01 0.01 -3.33
N PHE A 200 6.00 0.53 -4.05
CA PHE A 200 6.06 0.52 -5.52
C PHE A 200 7.38 -0.07 -6.03
N LYS A 201 7.39 -0.52 -7.29
CA LYS A 201 8.38 -1.50 -7.74
C LYS A 201 9.76 -0.93 -8.11
N THR A 202 9.80 0.24 -8.74
CA THR A 202 10.94 0.64 -9.59
C THR A 202 12.08 1.34 -8.86
N VAL A 203 11.95 1.67 -7.58
CA VAL A 203 13.06 2.22 -6.78
C VAL A 203 13.66 1.12 -5.93
N ASN A 204 14.95 0.85 -6.14
CA ASN A 204 15.66 -0.09 -5.27
C ASN A 204 15.88 0.51 -3.86
N GLU A 205 15.10 0.04 -2.89
CA GLU A 205 15.13 0.46 -1.49
C GLU A 205 16.51 0.21 -0.86
N LEU A 206 17.20 -0.87 -1.24
CA LEU A 206 18.54 -1.21 -0.72
C LEU A 206 19.62 -0.22 -1.16
N LYS A 207 19.38 0.53 -2.24
CA LYS A 207 20.24 1.63 -2.73
C LYS A 207 19.73 3.01 -2.31
N SER A 208 18.71 3.05 -1.46
CA SER A 208 18.06 4.28 -1.01
C SER A 208 18.32 4.59 0.47
N MET A 209 19.25 3.88 1.13
CA MET A 209 19.55 4.03 2.56
C MET A 209 20.89 4.76 2.77
N GLY A 210 21.04 5.41 3.92
CA GLY A 210 22.28 6.10 4.29
C GLY A 210 22.76 7.12 3.26
N ASP A 211 24.07 7.21 3.04
CA ASP A 211 24.69 8.14 2.08
C ASP A 211 24.28 7.86 0.61
N ASP A 212 23.84 6.64 0.30
CA ASP A 212 23.41 6.26 -1.03
C ASP A 212 22.02 6.84 -1.40
N SER A 213 21.23 7.27 -0.41
CA SER A 213 19.92 7.89 -0.61
C SER A 213 19.95 9.14 -1.52
N LEU A 214 21.06 9.87 -1.57
CA LEU A 214 21.22 11.03 -2.44
C LEU A 214 21.40 10.64 -3.92
N ARG A 215 21.75 9.39 -4.19
CA ARG A 215 22.02 8.84 -5.53
C ARG A 215 21.00 7.79 -5.95
N SER A 216 20.01 7.50 -5.13
CA SER A 216 19.02 6.49 -5.44
C SER A 216 18.17 6.87 -6.64
N GLU A 217 17.63 5.85 -7.30
CA GLU A 217 16.69 5.99 -8.40
C GLU A 217 15.46 6.78 -7.99
N TYR A 218 14.86 7.48 -8.97
CA TYR A 218 13.69 8.31 -8.77
C TYR A 218 12.51 7.69 -9.50
N ASN A 219 11.38 7.57 -8.80
CA ASN A 219 10.07 7.38 -9.40
C ASN A 219 9.04 8.19 -8.58
N TRP A 220 7.94 8.55 -9.22
CA TRP A 220 6.76 9.13 -8.56
C TRP A 220 5.95 8.12 -7.75
N GLY A 221 6.08 6.82 -8.05
CA GLY A 221 5.43 5.73 -7.32
C GLY A 221 4.10 5.23 -7.90
N TYR A 222 3.77 5.59 -9.15
CA TYR A 222 2.58 5.11 -9.86
C TYR A 222 2.77 3.70 -10.44
N ASP A 223 3.53 2.85 -9.77
CA ASP A 223 3.86 1.49 -10.16
C ASP A 223 3.63 0.51 -8.99
N PRO A 224 2.36 0.29 -8.59
CA PRO A 224 2.03 -0.37 -7.33
C PRO A 224 2.49 -1.82 -7.27
N GLN A 225 3.09 -2.18 -6.14
CA GLN A 225 3.48 -3.54 -5.80
C GLN A 225 2.68 -4.07 -4.61
N HIS A 226 2.70 -3.40 -3.45
CA HIS A 226 1.96 -3.81 -2.25
C HIS A 226 1.15 -2.65 -1.66
N TYR A 227 -0.15 -2.58 -2.00
CA TYR A 227 -1.01 -1.43 -1.69
C TYR A 227 -1.16 -1.10 -0.20
N ASN A 228 -0.99 -2.06 0.70
CA ASN A 228 -1.20 -1.91 2.15
C ASN A 228 0.10 -1.71 2.93
N VAL A 229 1.21 -1.43 2.25
CA VAL A 229 2.51 -1.26 2.91
C VAL A 229 3.10 0.09 2.53
N PRO A 230 3.60 0.90 3.48
CA PRO A 230 4.32 2.11 3.13
C PRO A 230 5.54 1.83 2.27
N GLU A 231 5.90 2.77 1.41
CA GLU A 231 7.09 2.70 0.55
C GLU A 231 8.38 2.68 1.39
N GLY A 232 9.27 1.72 1.14
CA GLY A 232 10.49 1.58 1.92
C GLY A 232 11.62 2.51 1.50
N SER A 233 11.65 3.03 0.27
CA SER A 233 12.66 4.01 -0.15
C SER A 233 12.53 5.34 0.58
N TYR A 234 11.36 5.64 1.15
CA TYR A 234 11.12 6.80 2.02
C TYR A 234 11.40 6.53 3.51
N ALA A 235 11.65 5.28 3.89
CA ALA A 235 12.09 4.93 5.24
C ALA A 235 13.61 5.12 5.40
N THR A 236 14.09 5.30 6.63
CA THR A 236 15.52 5.44 6.89
C THR A 236 16.28 4.12 6.72
N ASP A 237 15.63 2.98 6.98
CA ASP A 237 16.18 1.63 6.80
C ASP A 237 15.06 0.65 6.38
N ALA A 238 14.99 0.37 5.08
CA ALA A 238 13.99 -0.50 4.48
C ALA A 238 14.17 -1.99 4.84
N THR A 239 15.33 -2.37 5.39
CA THR A 239 15.60 -3.75 5.83
C THR A 239 14.91 -4.10 7.15
N LYS A 240 14.34 -3.10 7.84
CA LYS A 240 13.55 -3.26 9.06
C LYS A 240 12.06 -3.00 8.74
N PRO A 241 11.24 -4.04 8.53
CA PRO A 241 9.87 -3.88 8.02
C PRO A 241 8.97 -2.96 8.87
N GLY A 242 9.13 -2.95 10.20
CA GLY A 242 8.33 -2.07 11.08
C GLY A 242 8.72 -0.59 11.01
N LEU A 243 9.91 -0.25 10.52
CA LEU A 243 10.41 1.12 10.57
C LEU A 243 9.68 2.04 9.60
N ARG A 244 9.36 1.56 8.39
CA ARG A 244 8.55 2.32 7.42
C ARG A 244 7.14 2.65 7.94
N ILE A 245 6.55 1.74 8.73
CA ILE A 245 5.26 1.95 9.39
C ILE A 245 5.38 3.04 10.46
N LEU A 246 6.38 2.90 11.34
CA LEU A 246 6.64 3.86 12.41
C LEU A 246 6.90 5.27 11.86
N GLU A 247 7.82 5.40 10.91
CA GLU A 247 8.22 6.70 10.37
C GLU A 247 7.12 7.37 9.55
N PHE A 248 6.28 6.58 8.86
CA PHE A 248 5.10 7.11 8.19
C PHE A 248 4.09 7.65 9.22
N LYS A 249 3.80 6.90 10.29
CA LYS A 249 2.95 7.39 11.40
C LYS A 249 3.55 8.62 12.09
N GLU A 250 4.88 8.69 12.26
CA GLU A 250 5.56 9.88 12.78
C GLU A 250 5.32 11.11 11.89
N MET A 251 5.39 10.95 10.57
CA MET A 251 5.08 12.01 9.61
C MET A 251 3.62 12.48 9.73
N ILE A 252 2.66 11.56 9.75
CA ILE A 252 1.24 11.89 9.91
C ILE A 252 1.01 12.68 11.20
N LEU A 253 1.53 12.17 12.32
CA LEU A 253 1.39 12.82 13.63
C LEU A 253 2.05 14.21 13.65
N ALA A 254 3.20 14.40 12.98
CA ALA A 254 3.85 15.69 12.88
C ALA A 254 2.99 16.71 12.10
N LEU A 255 2.40 16.28 10.97
CA LEU A 255 1.48 17.11 10.17
C LEU A 255 0.22 17.47 10.95
N HIS A 256 -0.41 16.51 11.62
CA HIS A 256 -1.60 16.75 12.45
C HIS A 256 -1.32 17.73 13.58
N ARG A 257 -0.16 17.62 14.25
CA ARG A 257 0.27 18.57 15.29
C ARG A 257 0.50 19.99 14.76
N LYS A 258 0.72 20.16 13.45
CA LYS A 258 0.78 21.46 12.77
C LYS A 258 -0.57 21.93 12.24
N GLY A 259 -1.65 21.19 12.50
CA GLY A 259 -2.98 21.48 12.00
C GLY A 259 -3.17 21.14 10.51
N ILE A 260 -2.29 20.31 9.95
CA ILE A 260 -2.28 19.95 8.53
C ILE A 260 -2.75 18.50 8.41
N ARG A 261 -3.79 18.29 7.60
CA ARG A 261 -4.29 16.98 7.21
C ARG A 261 -3.48 16.34 6.10
N VAL A 262 -3.64 15.03 5.90
CA VAL A 262 -2.94 14.27 4.86
C VAL A 262 -3.92 13.61 3.89
N VAL A 263 -3.78 13.93 2.61
CA VAL A 263 -4.42 13.22 1.50
C VAL A 263 -3.38 12.30 0.86
N MET A 264 -3.73 11.03 0.67
CA MET A 264 -2.89 10.04 0.02
C MET A 264 -3.31 9.84 -1.45
N ASP A 265 -2.37 9.94 -2.38
CA ASP A 265 -2.57 9.49 -3.75
C ASP A 265 -2.58 7.95 -3.81
N VAL A 266 -3.64 7.38 -4.38
CA VAL A 266 -3.89 5.94 -4.43
C VAL A 266 -4.15 5.45 -5.85
N VAL A 267 -3.52 4.33 -6.21
CA VAL A 267 -3.43 3.85 -7.59
C VAL A 267 -4.13 2.50 -7.76
N TYR A 268 -5.42 2.43 -7.40
CA TYR A 268 -6.22 1.20 -7.52
C TYR A 268 -6.72 0.92 -8.94
N ASN A 269 -6.19 1.60 -9.95
CA ASN A 269 -6.59 1.42 -11.34
C ASN A 269 -5.72 0.40 -12.10
N HIS A 270 -4.49 0.13 -11.66
CA HIS A 270 -3.56 -0.84 -12.24
C HIS A 270 -2.50 -1.30 -11.22
N THR A 271 -1.73 -2.34 -11.55
CA THR A 271 -0.49 -2.73 -10.84
C THR A 271 0.72 -2.55 -11.75
N PHE A 272 1.94 -2.50 -11.19
CA PHE A 272 3.16 -2.45 -12.02
C PHE A 272 3.26 -3.60 -13.01
N ALA A 273 2.99 -4.82 -12.55
CA ALA A 273 3.02 -6.03 -13.36
C ALA A 273 1.81 -6.93 -13.06
N VAL A 274 1.44 -7.76 -14.02
CA VAL A 274 0.37 -8.77 -13.87
C VAL A 274 0.96 -10.08 -13.35
N THR A 275 1.88 -10.68 -14.11
CA THR A 275 2.49 -11.99 -13.81
C THR A 275 3.25 -11.99 -12.47
N ASP A 276 4.14 -11.02 -12.29
CA ASP A 276 4.93 -10.84 -11.06
C ASP A 276 4.27 -9.82 -10.12
N GLY A 277 2.97 -9.60 -10.31
CA GLY A 277 2.16 -8.66 -9.52
C GLY A 277 1.51 -9.31 -8.30
N PRO A 278 0.80 -8.50 -7.48
CA PRO A 278 0.23 -8.97 -6.22
C PRO A 278 -0.92 -9.97 -6.38
N PHE A 279 -1.53 -10.10 -7.56
CA PHE A 279 -2.82 -10.78 -7.70
C PHE A 279 -2.84 -12.00 -8.62
N ASP A 280 -2.22 -11.93 -9.81
CA ASP A 280 -2.50 -12.91 -10.87
C ASP A 280 -1.93 -14.29 -10.52
N ALA A 281 -0.78 -14.32 -9.84
CA ALA A 281 -0.21 -15.55 -9.31
C ALA A 281 -1.17 -16.29 -8.34
N ILE A 282 -2.07 -15.57 -7.65
CA ILE A 282 -3.01 -16.17 -6.69
C ILE A 282 -4.28 -16.62 -7.39
N VAL A 283 -4.89 -15.74 -8.18
CA VAL A 283 -6.15 -16.00 -8.88
C VAL A 283 -6.05 -15.56 -10.34
N PRO A 284 -5.43 -16.40 -11.21
CA PRO A 284 -5.16 -16.05 -12.59
C PRO A 284 -6.40 -15.55 -13.34
N GLY A 285 -6.30 -14.38 -13.96
CA GLY A 285 -7.34 -13.78 -14.78
C GLY A 285 -8.51 -13.14 -14.01
N TYR A 286 -8.48 -13.10 -12.67
CA TYR A 286 -9.58 -12.52 -11.87
C TYR A 286 -9.42 -11.03 -11.56
N PHE A 287 -8.22 -10.52 -11.28
CA PHE A 287 -8.09 -9.14 -10.79
C PHE A 287 -8.04 -8.09 -11.90
N TYR A 288 -7.78 -8.50 -13.14
CA TYR A 288 -7.57 -7.60 -14.27
C TYR A 288 -8.68 -7.70 -15.31
N ARG A 289 -8.97 -6.59 -16.01
CA ARG A 289 -9.90 -6.61 -17.14
C ARG A 289 -9.23 -7.21 -18.37
N THR A 290 -9.97 -8.06 -19.06
CA THR A 290 -9.54 -8.67 -20.31
C THR A 290 -10.59 -8.50 -21.39
N ASP A 291 -10.17 -8.41 -22.65
CA ASP A 291 -11.07 -8.45 -23.79
C ASP A 291 -11.64 -9.87 -24.03
N SER A 292 -12.53 -10.00 -25.01
CA SER A 292 -13.18 -11.28 -25.35
C SER A 292 -12.20 -12.36 -25.83
N THR A 293 -10.96 -12.00 -26.17
CA THR A 293 -9.89 -12.93 -26.54
C THR A 293 -9.00 -13.31 -25.37
N GLY A 294 -9.25 -12.75 -24.18
CA GLY A 294 -8.44 -12.96 -22.98
C GLY A 294 -7.20 -12.07 -22.89
N ARG A 295 -7.05 -11.06 -23.76
CA ARG A 295 -5.92 -10.12 -23.69
C ARG A 295 -6.25 -9.02 -22.68
N LEU A 296 -5.25 -8.58 -21.91
CA LEU A 296 -5.38 -7.47 -20.97
C LEU A 296 -5.91 -6.22 -21.67
N SER A 297 -6.89 -5.58 -21.04
CA SER A 297 -7.30 -4.23 -21.42
C SER A 297 -6.29 -3.23 -20.85
N ASN A 298 -6.17 -2.07 -21.50
CA ASN A 298 -5.14 -1.07 -21.17
C ASN A 298 -5.73 0.34 -20.97
N GLY A 299 -6.84 0.43 -20.25
CA GLY A 299 -7.48 1.68 -19.89
C GLY A 299 -6.58 2.62 -19.08
N SER A 300 -5.60 2.09 -18.35
CA SER A 300 -4.60 2.88 -17.62
C SER A 300 -3.51 3.47 -18.52
N GLY A 301 -3.31 2.90 -19.72
CA GLY A 301 -2.20 3.24 -20.61
C GLY A 301 -0.87 2.56 -20.25
N VAL A 302 -0.75 1.89 -19.10
CA VAL A 302 0.51 1.32 -18.59
C VAL A 302 0.59 -0.22 -18.63
N GLY A 303 -0.36 -0.88 -19.27
CA GLY A 303 -0.30 -2.29 -19.68
C GLY A 303 -1.43 -3.17 -19.12
N ASN A 304 -2.10 -2.73 -18.06
CA ASN A 304 -3.21 -3.45 -17.43
C ASN A 304 -4.17 -2.49 -16.72
N GLU A 305 -5.38 -2.95 -16.43
CA GLU A 305 -6.32 -2.22 -15.57
C GLU A 305 -7.05 -3.21 -14.65
N LEU A 306 -7.28 -2.80 -13.39
CA LEU A 306 -7.99 -3.62 -12.41
C LEU A 306 -9.48 -3.69 -12.72
N ALA A 307 -10.05 -4.88 -12.55
CA ALA A 307 -11.47 -5.17 -12.77
C ALA A 307 -12.30 -4.83 -11.53
N THR A 308 -12.36 -3.53 -11.20
CA THR A 308 -12.98 -3.01 -9.97
C THR A 308 -14.45 -3.39 -9.81
N GLU A 309 -15.15 -3.69 -10.90
CA GLU A 309 -16.52 -4.18 -10.89
C GLU A 309 -16.67 -5.60 -10.29
N ARG A 310 -15.58 -6.35 -10.15
CA ARG A 310 -15.58 -7.71 -9.61
C ARG A 310 -15.61 -7.67 -8.08
N PRO A 311 -16.47 -8.46 -7.42
CA PRO A 311 -16.70 -8.37 -5.98
C PRO A 311 -15.45 -8.42 -5.10
N MET A 312 -14.50 -9.33 -5.36
CA MET A 312 -13.29 -9.41 -4.53
C MET A 312 -12.25 -8.34 -4.85
N VAL A 313 -12.27 -7.74 -6.05
CA VAL A 313 -11.43 -6.56 -6.38
C VAL A 313 -12.00 -5.32 -5.68
N ARG A 314 -13.31 -5.10 -5.77
CA ARG A 314 -14.03 -4.06 -5.02
C ARG A 314 -13.75 -4.16 -3.52
N LYS A 315 -13.93 -5.36 -2.96
CA LYS A 315 -13.66 -5.64 -1.55
C LYS A 315 -12.22 -5.28 -1.19
N TYR A 316 -11.25 -5.70 -1.98
CA TYR A 316 -9.85 -5.37 -1.74
C TYR A 316 -9.61 -3.86 -1.67
N ILE A 317 -10.14 -3.09 -2.62
CA ILE A 317 -10.00 -1.62 -2.64
C ILE A 317 -10.63 -1.00 -1.40
N MET A 318 -11.84 -1.42 -1.04
CA MET A 318 -12.55 -0.93 0.14
C MET A 318 -11.81 -1.25 1.44
N ASP A 319 -11.32 -2.49 1.57
CA ASP A 319 -10.56 -2.94 2.75
C ASP A 319 -9.22 -2.19 2.85
N SER A 320 -8.52 -1.99 1.72
CA SER A 320 -7.23 -1.30 1.65
C SER A 320 -7.34 0.18 2.03
N VAL A 321 -8.31 0.91 1.45
CA VAL A 321 -8.52 2.33 1.77
C VAL A 321 -8.97 2.52 3.21
N ARG A 322 -9.86 1.64 3.71
CA ARG A 322 -10.24 1.63 5.13
C ARG A 322 -9.01 1.41 6.03
N TYR A 323 -8.15 0.45 5.70
CA TYR A 323 -6.93 0.19 6.45
C TYR A 323 -6.03 1.43 6.53
N TRP A 324 -5.83 2.15 5.43
CA TRP A 324 -5.06 3.41 5.45
C TRP A 324 -5.70 4.48 6.33
N ALA A 325 -7.03 4.62 6.29
CA ALA A 325 -7.75 5.59 7.10
C ALA A 325 -7.74 5.25 8.60
N GLU A 326 -7.86 3.97 8.97
CA GLU A 326 -7.91 3.49 10.36
C GLU A 326 -6.52 3.35 10.98
N GLU A 327 -5.57 2.70 10.30
CA GLU A 327 -4.24 2.39 10.86
C GLU A 327 -3.30 3.59 10.85
N TYR A 328 -3.41 4.44 9.82
CA TYR A 328 -2.50 5.56 9.58
C TYR A 328 -3.18 6.93 9.69
N HIS A 329 -4.45 6.97 10.08
CA HIS A 329 -5.22 8.21 10.30
C HIS A 329 -5.28 9.14 9.08
N ILE A 330 -5.21 8.61 7.86
CA ILE A 330 -5.30 9.40 6.63
C ILE A 330 -6.63 10.19 6.58
N ASP A 331 -6.56 11.43 6.08
CA ASP A 331 -7.67 12.39 6.04
C ASP A 331 -8.33 12.54 4.66
N GLY A 332 -7.80 11.86 3.66
CA GLY A 332 -8.41 11.84 2.34
C GLY A 332 -7.63 11.02 1.34
N PHE A 333 -8.26 10.78 0.19
CA PHE A 333 -7.70 9.97 -0.88
C PHE A 333 -7.90 10.65 -2.22
N ARG A 334 -6.79 10.82 -2.96
CA ARG A 334 -6.80 11.20 -4.36
C ARG A 334 -6.67 9.92 -5.17
N PHE A 335 -7.71 9.55 -5.92
CA PHE A 335 -7.72 8.37 -6.76
C PHE A 335 -7.13 8.69 -8.13
N ASP A 336 -5.99 8.07 -8.43
CA ASP A 336 -5.38 8.08 -9.74
C ASP A 336 -6.29 7.43 -10.78
N LEU A 337 -6.48 8.11 -11.90
CA LEU A 337 -7.36 7.69 -13.00
C LEU A 337 -8.71 7.14 -12.50
N VAL A 338 -9.40 7.88 -11.63
CA VAL A 338 -10.67 7.41 -11.02
C VAL A 338 -11.73 7.05 -12.06
N GLY A 339 -11.61 7.53 -13.30
CA GLY A 339 -12.41 7.09 -14.44
C GLY A 339 -12.33 5.58 -14.75
N LEU A 340 -11.35 4.85 -14.21
CA LEU A 340 -11.22 3.39 -14.32
C LEU A 340 -11.82 2.61 -13.15
N ILE A 341 -12.25 3.30 -12.09
CA ILE A 341 -12.90 2.71 -10.92
C ILE A 341 -14.41 2.73 -11.19
N ASP A 342 -15.09 1.59 -11.00
CA ASP A 342 -16.53 1.55 -11.21
C ASP A 342 -17.29 2.43 -10.21
N THR A 343 -18.39 3.03 -10.66
CA THR A 343 -19.19 3.95 -9.85
C THR A 343 -19.72 3.29 -8.58
N GLU A 344 -20.03 1.99 -8.61
CA GLU A 344 -20.53 1.28 -7.43
C GLU A 344 -19.44 1.16 -6.36
N THR A 345 -18.21 0.79 -6.73
CA THR A 345 -17.06 0.74 -5.81
C THR A 345 -16.80 2.09 -5.17
N ILE A 346 -16.61 3.15 -5.97
CA ILE A 346 -16.26 4.47 -5.40
C ILE A 346 -17.39 5.05 -4.54
N SER A 347 -18.65 4.82 -4.92
CA SER A 347 -19.82 5.30 -4.13
C SER A 347 -19.95 4.55 -2.81
N LYS A 348 -19.80 3.22 -2.80
CA LYS A 348 -19.88 2.42 -1.56
C LYS A 348 -18.74 2.73 -0.63
N LEU A 349 -17.52 2.82 -1.16
CA LEU A 349 -16.33 3.19 -0.41
C LEU A 349 -16.50 4.56 0.25
N THR A 350 -16.88 5.58 -0.53
CA THR A 350 -17.06 6.95 -0.02
C THR A 350 -18.10 7.00 1.09
N ALA A 351 -19.27 6.40 0.87
CA ALA A 351 -20.34 6.37 1.86
C ALA A 351 -19.91 5.67 3.16
N GLN A 352 -19.20 4.55 3.09
CA GLN A 352 -18.71 3.84 4.27
C GLN A 352 -17.67 4.65 5.04
N LEU A 353 -16.68 5.24 4.36
CA LEU A 353 -15.65 6.03 5.02
C LEU A 353 -16.23 7.27 5.73
N HIS A 354 -17.17 7.97 5.08
CA HIS A 354 -17.86 9.12 5.70
C HIS A 354 -18.72 8.71 6.89
N GLN A 355 -19.39 7.55 6.82
CA GLN A 355 -20.25 7.08 7.89
C GLN A 355 -19.48 6.53 9.09
N GLU A 356 -18.39 5.80 8.85
CA GLU A 356 -17.73 4.97 9.86
C GLU A 356 -16.44 5.57 10.39
N ILE A 357 -15.78 6.46 9.65
CA ILE A 357 -14.45 7.00 10.01
C ILE A 357 -14.50 8.51 10.24
N ASP A 358 -14.78 9.28 9.19
CA ASP A 358 -14.78 10.74 9.25
C ASP A 358 -15.60 11.32 8.10
N GLU A 359 -16.69 12.01 8.42
CA GLU A 359 -17.63 12.61 7.46
C GLU A 359 -16.98 13.70 6.59
N ASN A 360 -15.82 14.21 7.01
CA ASN A 360 -15.09 15.27 6.32
C ASN A 360 -13.89 14.75 5.51
N LEU A 361 -13.72 13.43 5.36
CA LEU A 361 -12.70 12.85 4.49
C LEU A 361 -12.85 13.39 3.07
N ILE A 362 -11.75 13.91 2.51
CA ILE A 362 -11.74 14.40 1.13
C ILE A 362 -11.46 13.23 0.19
N ILE A 363 -12.38 12.94 -0.72
CA ILE A 363 -12.23 11.90 -1.74
C ILE A 363 -12.45 12.54 -3.11
N TYR A 364 -11.43 12.50 -3.96
CA TYR A 364 -11.45 13.05 -5.31
C TYR A 364 -10.51 12.26 -6.22
N GLY A 365 -10.48 12.58 -7.51
CA GLY A 365 -9.60 11.91 -8.45
C GLY A 365 -9.77 12.43 -9.86
N GLU A 366 -9.00 11.87 -10.78
CA GLU A 366 -8.96 12.26 -12.18
C GLU A 366 -10.12 11.65 -12.98
N PRO A 367 -11.09 12.44 -13.48
CA PRO A 367 -12.26 11.92 -14.18
C PRO A 367 -11.96 11.48 -15.63
N TRP A 368 -10.79 10.88 -15.87
CA TRP A 368 -10.36 10.36 -17.17
C TRP A 368 -9.68 8.99 -17.04
N THR A 369 -9.34 8.42 -18.19
CA THR A 369 -8.57 7.18 -18.33
C THR A 369 -7.24 7.50 -19.03
N GLY A 370 -6.23 6.65 -18.88
CA GLY A 370 -4.94 6.80 -19.58
C GLY A 370 -4.94 6.19 -21.00
N GLY A 371 -5.92 5.35 -21.31
CA GLY A 371 -6.11 4.71 -22.60
C GLY A 371 -7.56 4.25 -22.82
N ASP A 372 -7.78 3.55 -23.93
CA ASP A 372 -9.09 3.00 -24.25
C ASP A 372 -9.45 1.86 -23.28
N THR A 373 -10.53 2.06 -22.52
CA THR A 373 -11.15 1.00 -21.73
C THR A 373 -12.45 0.55 -22.38
N ARG A 374 -12.71 -0.76 -22.34
CA ARG A 374 -14.03 -1.31 -22.70
C ARG A 374 -15.01 -1.26 -21.53
N TYR A 375 -14.53 -0.87 -20.34
CA TYR A 375 -15.41 -0.57 -19.23
C TYR A 375 -16.26 0.63 -19.61
N GLY A 376 -17.58 0.51 -19.43
CA GLY A 376 -18.55 1.48 -19.91
C GLY A 376 -18.36 2.82 -19.23
N ILE A 377 -17.61 3.73 -19.88
CA ILE A 377 -17.75 5.16 -19.63
C ILE A 377 -19.17 5.50 -20.08
N ARG A 378 -20.14 5.40 -19.17
CA ARG A 378 -21.42 6.09 -19.36
C ARG A 378 -21.08 7.58 -19.38
N ARG A 379 -20.90 8.10 -20.58
CA ARG A 379 -20.81 9.52 -20.87
C ARG A 379 -22.04 10.24 -20.34
#